data_AF-A0A1I6GHM0-F1
#
_entry.id   AF-A0A1I6GHM0-F1
#
_cell.length_a   1.000
_cell.length_b   1.000
_cell.length_c   1.000
_cell.angle_alpha   90.00
_cell.angle_beta   90.00
_cell.angle_gamma   90.00
#
_symmetry.space_group_name_H-M   'P 1'
#
loop_
_entity.id
_entity.type
_entity.pdbx_description
1 polymer ?
#
loop_
_entity_poly.entity_id
_entity_poly.type
_entity_poly.pdbx_seq_one_letter_code
_entity_poly.pdbx_strand_id
1 'polypeptide(L)'
;MNKSPLFRIGLIVNAFAGLGGSVALKGSDGAETAQRALALGATPKAPQRVKQALQVIQPHTEQLQFVTGANGLGADIVHDLGFSCDVIYTPEQSLTSATDTRELARLLGQRDDIDLLLFAGGDGTARDVCAVYPELRPVLGIPAGVKIHSGVYAISPTAAGKVLEQLIQGQLTSVTNADVMDIDEEAFRQGTVKARRYGEMLVPAELRYVQAVKMGGKESDELVLADIAADVIESMEDDTLYVMGSGSTVAFIMEDLNLPNTLLGVDVVRAGEVIANDVTAHQLEQLISEHQGPVCLIITVIGGQGHIFGRGNQQLSPAVIRMIGKDNIQIVATKAKLQALGQRPLLVDTGEPDLDAELSGLMRVTTGYHDEVFVRVEST
;
A
#
# COMPACT_ATOMS: atom_id res chain seq x y z
N MET A 1 -24.19 -8.91 14.60
CA MET A 1 -23.81 -8.29 13.32
C MET A 1 -22.46 -7.64 13.57
N ASN A 2 -21.36 -8.35 13.31
CA ASN A 2 -20.04 -7.73 13.34
C ASN A 2 -20.03 -6.72 12.19
N LYS A 3 -19.80 -5.43 12.49
CA LYS A 3 -19.55 -4.43 11.46
C LYS A 3 -18.26 -4.84 10.74
N SER A 4 -18.25 -4.85 9.41
CA SER A 4 -17.00 -4.99 8.65
C SER A 4 -15.98 -3.98 9.18
N PRO A 5 -14.69 -4.36 9.26
CA PRO A 5 -13.65 -3.47 9.75
C PRO A 5 -13.63 -2.19 8.88
N LEU A 6 -13.48 -1.04 9.56
CA LEU A 6 -13.40 0.27 8.91
C LEU A 6 -12.09 0.37 8.13
N PHE A 7 -12.17 0.85 6.89
CA PHE A 7 -11.02 1.21 6.08
C PHE A 7 -10.41 2.50 6.63
N ARG A 8 -9.15 2.44 7.05
CA ARG A 8 -8.46 3.51 7.79
C ARG A 8 -7.52 4.29 6.89
N ILE A 9 -7.79 5.58 6.76
CA ILE A 9 -7.02 6.48 5.91
C ILE A 9 -6.20 7.42 6.78
N GLY A 10 -4.87 7.31 6.70
CA GLY A 10 -3.98 8.36 7.18
C GLY A 10 -4.12 9.58 6.27
N LEU A 11 -4.39 10.78 6.78
CA LEU A 11 -4.52 11.99 5.96
C LEU A 11 -3.49 13.05 6.37
N ILE A 12 -2.78 13.58 5.37
CA ILE A 12 -1.89 14.74 5.53
C ILE A 12 -2.22 15.80 4.49
N VAL A 13 -2.52 17.02 4.93
CA VAL A 13 -2.80 18.15 4.06
C VAL A 13 -1.78 19.24 4.27
N ASN A 14 -0.95 19.49 3.25
CA ASN A 14 -0.19 20.72 3.18
C ASN A 14 -1.11 21.83 2.66
N ALA A 15 -1.77 22.53 3.58
CA ALA A 15 -2.75 23.58 3.27
C ALA A 15 -2.18 24.70 2.37
N PHE A 16 -0.87 24.96 2.42
CA PHE A 16 -0.20 26.03 1.70
C PHE A 16 0.45 25.57 0.39
N ALA A 17 0.26 24.31 0.00
CA ALA A 17 0.79 23.78 -1.24
C ALA A 17 0.28 24.55 -2.47
N GLY A 18 1.21 24.93 -3.34
CA GLY A 18 0.92 25.61 -4.61
C GLY A 18 0.53 27.08 -4.48
N LEU A 19 0.63 27.66 -3.28
CA LEU A 19 0.20 29.03 -2.99
C LEU A 19 0.92 30.09 -3.83
N GLY A 20 2.23 29.92 -4.08
CA GLY A 20 3.02 30.89 -4.83
C GLY A 20 2.77 30.89 -6.34
N GLY A 21 1.98 29.94 -6.87
CA GLY A 21 1.66 29.88 -8.29
C GLY A 21 0.88 31.10 -8.79
N SER A 22 -0.16 31.51 -8.06
CA SER A 22 -1.01 32.65 -8.45
C SER A 22 -0.32 34.01 -8.34
N VAL A 23 0.81 34.08 -7.64
CA VAL A 23 1.59 35.30 -7.40
C VAL A 23 2.99 35.23 -8.04
N ALA A 24 3.18 34.33 -9.01
CA ALA A 24 4.40 34.18 -9.79
C ALA A 24 5.69 33.89 -8.99
N LEU A 25 5.57 33.32 -7.78
CA LEU A 25 6.71 32.90 -6.96
C LEU A 25 7.28 31.53 -7.36
N LYS A 26 6.72 30.90 -8.40
CA LYS A 26 7.15 29.62 -9.01
C LYS A 26 7.14 28.40 -8.06
N GLY A 27 6.61 28.54 -6.85
CA GLY A 27 6.53 27.51 -5.80
C GLY A 27 6.07 28.14 -4.48
N SER A 28 5.88 27.33 -3.44
CA SER A 28 5.49 27.81 -2.08
C SER A 28 6.39 27.24 -1.00
N ASP A 29 7.51 26.61 -1.36
CA ASP A 29 8.35 25.90 -0.41
C ASP A 29 9.12 26.91 0.47
N GLY A 30 9.13 26.61 1.78
CA GLY A 30 9.62 27.48 2.83
C GLY A 30 8.55 28.44 3.39
N ALA A 31 8.57 28.60 4.72
CA ALA A 31 7.61 29.44 5.44
C ALA A 31 7.60 30.90 4.95
N GLU A 32 8.76 31.46 4.61
CA GLU A 32 8.88 32.83 4.09
C GLU A 32 8.18 33.00 2.73
N THR A 33 8.30 32.03 1.83
CA THR A 33 7.64 32.05 0.51
C THR A 33 6.14 31.99 0.66
N ALA A 34 5.63 31.13 1.55
CA ALA A 34 4.21 31.02 1.84
C ALA A 34 3.64 32.32 2.44
N GLN A 35 4.33 32.90 3.43
CA GLN A 35 3.94 34.19 4.02
C GLN A 35 3.94 35.32 2.99
N ARG A 36 4.96 35.38 2.13
CA ARG A 36 5.02 36.36 1.04
C ARG A 36 3.88 36.18 0.05
N ALA A 37 3.52 34.94 -0.29
CA ALA A 37 2.41 34.67 -1.19
C ALA A 37 1.07 35.14 -0.62
N LEU A 38 0.82 34.89 0.67
CA LEU A 38 -0.36 35.41 1.38
C LEU A 38 -0.38 36.94 1.38
N ALA A 39 0.75 37.58 1.67
CA ALA A 39 0.87 39.05 1.65
C ALA A 39 0.60 39.66 0.26
N LEU A 40 0.87 38.90 -0.81
CA LEU A 40 0.56 39.24 -2.20
C LEU A 40 -0.89 38.90 -2.61
N GLY A 41 -1.73 38.43 -1.68
CA GLY A 41 -3.14 38.12 -1.91
C GLY A 41 -3.41 36.72 -2.47
N ALA A 42 -2.44 35.81 -2.42
CA ALA A 42 -2.67 34.41 -2.80
C ALA A 42 -3.65 33.72 -1.84
N THR A 43 -4.55 32.92 -2.38
CA THR A 43 -5.49 32.11 -1.60
C THR A 43 -5.10 30.63 -1.63
N PRO A 44 -5.04 29.94 -0.47
CA PRO A 44 -4.77 28.51 -0.41
C PRO A 44 -5.82 27.70 -1.18
N LYS A 45 -5.36 26.84 -2.09
CA LYS A 45 -6.24 25.98 -2.92
C LYS A 45 -6.22 24.51 -2.51
N ALA A 46 -5.21 24.07 -1.75
CA ALA A 46 -5.08 22.68 -1.34
C ALA A 46 -6.32 22.16 -0.60
N PRO A 47 -6.92 22.89 0.37
CA PRO A 47 -8.12 22.40 1.07
C PRO A 47 -9.30 22.10 0.14
N GLN A 48 -9.53 22.95 -0.86
CA GLN A 48 -10.62 22.75 -1.83
C GLN A 48 -10.37 21.52 -2.72
N ARG A 49 -9.12 21.27 -3.09
CA ARG A 49 -8.74 20.08 -3.89
C ARG A 49 -8.92 18.80 -3.07
N VAL A 50 -8.56 18.81 -1.79
CA VAL A 50 -8.84 17.69 -0.88
C VAL A 50 -10.35 17.46 -0.75
N LYS A 51 -11.14 18.54 -0.56
CA LYS A 51 -12.60 18.42 -0.54
C LYS A 51 -13.16 17.76 -1.80
N GLN A 52 -12.68 18.14 -2.98
CA GLN A 52 -13.09 17.51 -4.25
C GLN A 52 -12.78 16.01 -4.30
N ALA A 53 -11.65 15.56 -3.76
CA ALA A 53 -11.31 14.14 -3.70
C ALA A 53 -12.21 13.40 -2.70
N LEU A 54 -12.34 13.92 -1.48
CA LEU A 54 -13.09 13.27 -0.40
C LEU A 54 -14.61 13.27 -0.63
N GLN A 55 -15.15 14.22 -1.40
CA GLN A 55 -16.55 14.22 -1.83
C GLN A 55 -16.92 12.98 -2.64
N VAL A 56 -15.98 12.39 -3.39
CA VAL A 56 -16.22 11.15 -4.16
C VAL A 56 -16.54 9.98 -3.23
N ILE A 57 -15.86 9.90 -2.08
CA ILE A 57 -16.02 8.80 -1.12
C ILE A 57 -16.99 9.11 0.02
N GLN A 58 -17.62 10.29 0.02
CA GLN A 58 -18.60 10.69 1.03
C GLN A 58 -19.80 9.73 1.19
N PRO A 59 -20.29 9.04 0.13
CA PRO A 59 -21.30 8.00 0.28
C PRO A 59 -20.86 6.81 1.16
N HIS A 60 -19.56 6.64 1.41
CA HIS A 60 -18.98 5.51 2.17
C HIS A 60 -18.53 5.89 3.58
N THR A 61 -18.99 7.02 4.13
CA THR A 61 -18.62 7.54 5.47
C THR A 61 -18.65 6.48 6.59
N GLU A 62 -19.65 5.60 6.60
CA GLU A 62 -19.80 4.56 7.64
C GLU A 62 -18.76 3.43 7.55
N GLN A 63 -18.01 3.34 6.45
CA GLN A 63 -16.98 2.34 6.22
C GLN A 63 -15.57 2.88 6.45
N LEU A 64 -15.45 4.16 6.83
CA LEU A 64 -14.18 4.89 6.85
C LEU A 64 -13.88 5.46 8.22
N GLN A 65 -12.59 5.44 8.57
CA GLN A 65 -12.05 6.17 9.70
C GLN A 65 -10.80 6.92 9.24
N PHE A 66 -10.74 8.23 9.48
CA PHE A 66 -9.53 9.00 9.20
C PHE A 66 -8.62 9.07 10.42
N VAL A 67 -7.32 9.11 10.20
CA VAL A 67 -6.32 9.44 11.24
C VAL A 67 -5.47 10.58 10.69
N THR A 68 -5.40 11.72 11.39
CA THR A 68 -4.81 12.94 10.81
C THR A 68 -4.27 13.91 11.88
N GLY A 69 -3.76 15.06 11.44
CA GLY A 69 -3.36 16.16 12.30
C GLY A 69 -4.46 17.21 12.47
N ALA A 70 -4.38 17.98 13.54
CA ALA A 70 -5.33 19.03 13.88
C ALA A 70 -5.39 20.14 12.82
N ASN A 71 -6.49 20.88 12.81
CA ASN A 71 -6.70 22.05 11.98
C ASN A 71 -6.51 21.74 10.48
N GLY A 72 -5.79 22.62 9.76
CA GLY A 72 -5.51 22.51 8.33
C GLY A 72 -4.61 21.35 7.90
N LEU A 73 -4.08 20.53 8.82
CA LEU A 73 -3.38 19.28 8.47
C LEU A 73 -4.32 18.18 8.01
N GLY A 74 -5.62 18.31 8.27
CA GLY A 74 -6.64 17.42 7.72
C GLY A 74 -7.95 17.46 8.49
N ALA A 75 -7.89 17.57 9.83
CA ALA A 75 -9.07 17.49 10.70
C ALA A 75 -10.21 18.42 10.29
N ASP A 76 -9.92 19.68 9.95
CA ASP A 76 -10.96 20.65 9.55
C ASP A 76 -11.74 20.16 8.32
N ILE A 77 -11.03 19.63 7.32
CA ILE A 77 -11.64 19.17 6.05
C ILE A 77 -12.46 17.90 6.27
N VAL A 78 -11.96 16.99 7.09
CA VAL A 78 -12.62 15.71 7.38
C VAL A 78 -13.93 15.96 8.15
N HIS A 79 -13.89 16.83 9.16
CA HIS A 79 -15.07 17.25 9.91
C HIS A 79 -16.08 18.02 9.05
N ASP A 80 -15.63 18.96 8.21
CA ASP A 80 -16.48 19.72 7.30
C ASP A 80 -17.30 18.83 6.35
N LEU A 81 -16.77 17.64 6.00
CA LEU A 81 -17.41 16.68 5.12
C LEU A 81 -18.20 15.58 5.86
N GLY A 82 -18.23 15.62 7.19
CA GLY A 82 -19.01 14.69 8.01
C GLY A 82 -18.36 13.31 8.22
N PHE A 83 -17.05 13.19 8.00
CA PHE A 83 -16.31 11.97 8.31
C PHE A 83 -15.83 11.98 9.77
N SER A 84 -15.62 10.78 10.33
CA SER A 84 -14.99 10.61 11.64
C SER A 84 -13.46 10.63 11.50
N CYS A 85 -12.77 11.25 12.47
CA CYS A 85 -11.32 11.21 12.51
C CYS A 85 -10.71 11.16 13.91
N ASP A 86 -9.55 10.53 14.01
CA ASP A 86 -8.66 10.59 15.15
C ASP A 86 -7.53 11.58 14.88
N VAL A 87 -7.41 12.59 15.75
CA VAL A 87 -6.33 13.58 15.67
C VAL A 87 -5.14 13.10 16.50
N ILE A 88 -4.01 12.83 15.84
CA ILE A 88 -2.80 12.28 16.48
C ILE A 88 -1.64 13.26 16.54
N TYR A 89 -1.78 14.44 15.94
CA TYR A 89 -0.75 15.47 15.91
C TYR A 89 -1.39 16.86 15.92
N THR A 90 -0.83 17.80 16.68
CA THR A 90 -1.28 19.19 16.72
C THR A 90 -0.10 20.10 16.44
N PRO A 91 -0.13 20.91 15.37
CA PRO A 91 0.96 21.82 15.05
C PRO A 91 1.01 22.96 16.07
N GLU A 92 2.21 23.44 16.39
CA GLU A 92 2.40 24.56 17.34
C GLU A 92 1.91 25.90 16.75
N GLN A 93 1.93 26.02 15.43
CA GLN A 93 1.59 27.24 14.70
C GLN A 93 0.43 26.98 13.73
N SER A 94 -0.37 28.02 13.45
CA SER A 94 -1.43 27.93 12.45
C SER A 94 -0.90 27.77 11.02
N LEU A 95 0.30 28.30 10.75
CA LEU A 95 1.00 28.10 9.49
C LEU A 95 1.84 26.82 9.60
N THR A 96 1.34 25.72 9.06
CA THR A 96 2.02 24.43 9.06
C THR A 96 3.23 24.42 8.12
N SER A 97 4.19 23.56 8.45
CA SER A 97 5.49 23.45 7.80
C SER A 97 5.76 22.05 7.26
N ALA A 98 6.88 21.91 6.55
CA ALA A 98 7.42 20.61 6.15
C ALA A 98 7.72 19.70 7.35
N THR A 99 8.11 20.28 8.49
CA THR A 99 8.35 19.51 9.73
C THR A 99 7.06 18.90 10.27
N ASP A 100 5.95 19.66 10.28
CA ASP A 100 4.64 19.14 10.69
C ASP A 100 4.19 17.99 9.77
N THR A 101 4.45 18.12 8.46
CA THR A 101 4.19 17.06 7.47
C THR A 101 4.96 15.78 7.80
N ARG A 102 6.27 15.89 8.07
CA ARG A 102 7.12 14.73 8.39
C ARG A 102 6.76 14.09 9.72
N GLU A 103 6.48 14.88 10.76
CA GLU A 103 6.09 14.32 12.06
C GLU A 103 4.76 13.58 11.98
N LEU A 104 3.76 14.14 11.29
CA LEU A 104 2.49 13.44 11.09
C LEU A 104 2.67 12.17 10.24
N ALA A 105 3.45 12.21 9.17
CA ALA A 105 3.76 11.03 8.36
C ALA A 105 4.45 9.93 9.18
N ARG A 106 5.41 10.29 10.02
CA ARG A 106 6.10 9.35 10.93
C ARG A 106 5.12 8.72 11.93
N LEU A 107 4.24 9.52 12.55
CA LEU A 107 3.25 9.01 13.50
C LEU A 107 2.23 8.08 12.83
N LEU A 108 1.80 8.40 11.60
CA LEU A 108 0.93 7.52 10.82
C LEU A 108 1.65 6.22 10.42
N GLY A 109 2.92 6.31 10.03
CA GLY A 109 3.74 5.15 9.67
C GLY A 109 4.03 4.19 10.83
N GLN A 110 3.89 4.64 12.08
CA GLN A 110 4.06 3.82 13.29
C GLN A 110 2.80 3.02 13.68
N ARG A 111 1.68 3.22 12.99
CA ARG A 111 0.41 2.57 13.30
C ARG A 111 0.12 1.42 12.35
N ASP A 112 -0.12 0.22 12.86
CA ASP A 112 -0.35 -0.96 12.01
C ASP A 112 -1.76 -1.04 11.41
N ASP A 113 -2.65 -0.14 11.84
CA ASP A 113 -4.04 -0.08 11.40
C ASP A 113 -4.28 0.90 10.24
N ILE A 114 -3.25 1.53 9.65
CA ILE A 114 -3.44 2.43 8.50
C ILE A 114 -3.38 1.63 7.19
N ASP A 115 -4.50 1.59 6.46
CA ASP A 115 -4.61 0.90 5.17
C ASP A 115 -3.95 1.67 4.03
N LEU A 116 -4.00 3.00 4.08
CA LEU A 116 -3.48 3.89 3.04
C LEU A 116 -3.15 5.27 3.62
N LEU A 117 -1.99 5.82 3.25
CA LEU A 117 -1.69 7.23 3.46
C LEU A 117 -2.15 8.07 2.27
N LEU A 118 -3.17 8.90 2.48
CA LEU A 118 -3.60 9.95 1.56
C LEU A 118 -2.89 11.25 1.92
N PHE A 119 -2.22 11.89 0.97
CA PHE A 119 -1.57 13.17 1.21
C PHE A 119 -1.86 14.19 0.11
N ALA A 120 -1.91 15.48 0.46
CA ALA A 120 -2.19 16.55 -0.47
C ALA A 120 -1.07 17.59 -0.47
N GLY A 121 -0.48 17.82 -1.64
CA GLY A 121 0.69 18.69 -1.77
C GLY A 121 1.23 18.83 -3.18
N GLY A 122 2.47 19.30 -3.28
CA GLY A 122 3.30 19.21 -4.49
C GLY A 122 4.57 18.40 -4.21
N ASP A 123 5.52 18.37 -5.15
CA ASP A 123 6.71 17.51 -5.09
C ASP A 123 7.50 17.63 -3.76
N GLY A 124 7.64 18.83 -3.19
CA GLY A 124 8.26 19.00 -1.86
C GLY A 124 7.55 18.23 -0.73
N THR A 125 6.22 18.16 -0.76
CA THR A 125 5.41 17.36 0.18
C THR A 125 5.56 15.86 -0.08
N ALA A 126 5.63 15.43 -1.35
CA ALA A 126 5.90 14.03 -1.68
C ALA A 126 7.29 13.60 -1.17
N ARG A 127 8.30 14.46 -1.31
CA ARG A 127 9.64 14.26 -0.76
C ARG A 127 9.62 14.16 0.77
N ASP A 128 8.89 15.05 1.45
CA ASP A 128 8.74 15.01 2.91
C ASP A 128 8.11 13.69 3.40
N VAL A 129 7.06 13.20 2.72
CA VAL A 129 6.42 11.92 3.04
C VAL A 129 7.38 10.74 2.76
N CYS A 130 7.99 10.72 1.57
CA CYS A 130 8.92 9.67 1.14
C CYS A 130 10.13 9.54 2.07
N ALA A 131 10.55 10.62 2.72
CA ALA A 131 11.68 10.60 3.64
C ALA A 131 11.45 9.82 4.95
N VAL A 132 10.18 9.61 5.34
CA VAL A 132 9.85 9.12 6.71
C VAL A 132 8.75 8.07 6.77
N TYR A 133 7.92 7.93 5.73
CA TYR A 133 6.86 6.92 5.70
C TYR A 133 7.41 5.56 5.22
N PRO A 134 6.97 4.42 5.79
CA PRO A 134 7.49 3.11 5.41
C PRO A 134 7.28 2.80 3.92
N GLU A 135 8.34 2.32 3.25
CA GLU A 135 8.38 2.10 1.79
C GLU A 135 7.33 1.08 1.32
N LEU A 136 7.08 0.03 2.12
CA LEU A 136 6.14 -1.05 1.80
C LEU A 136 4.67 -0.68 2.04
N ARG A 137 4.38 0.52 2.56
CA ARG A 137 3.01 0.95 2.84
C ARG A 137 2.48 1.85 1.74
N PRO A 138 1.22 1.64 1.30
CA PRO A 138 0.67 2.36 0.18
C PRO A 138 0.42 3.83 0.51
N VAL A 139 0.67 4.69 -0.47
CA VAL A 139 0.41 6.12 -0.43
C VAL A 139 -0.37 6.55 -1.67
N LEU A 140 -1.18 7.60 -1.57
CA LEU A 140 -1.84 8.22 -2.71
C LEU A 140 -1.80 9.74 -2.59
N GLY A 141 -1.25 10.40 -3.60
CA GLY A 141 -1.17 11.85 -3.65
C GLY A 141 -2.40 12.51 -4.29
N ILE A 142 -2.99 13.50 -3.61
CA ILE A 142 -3.93 14.47 -4.18
C ILE A 142 -3.12 15.66 -4.72
N PRO A 143 -3.17 15.93 -6.05
CA PRO A 143 -2.37 16.99 -6.63
C PRO A 143 -2.85 18.36 -6.15
N ALA A 144 -2.03 19.07 -5.37
CA ALA A 144 -2.30 20.44 -4.89
C ALA A 144 -1.27 21.47 -5.35
N GLY A 145 -0.08 21.04 -5.75
CA GLY A 145 0.97 21.87 -6.34
C GLY A 145 0.63 22.47 -7.72
N VAL A 146 1.52 23.36 -8.16
CA VAL A 146 1.43 24.07 -9.46
C VAL A 146 2.17 23.33 -10.56
N LYS A 147 3.21 22.56 -10.20
CA LYS A 147 4.08 21.79 -11.11
C LYS A 147 4.47 20.51 -10.39
N ILE A 148 3.77 19.43 -10.72
CA ILE A 148 3.93 18.13 -10.09
C ILE A 148 4.63 17.24 -11.10
N HIS A 149 5.76 16.68 -10.69
CA HIS A 149 6.59 15.78 -11.49
C HIS A 149 6.67 14.38 -10.90
N SER A 150 6.39 14.22 -9.60
CA SER A 150 6.38 12.92 -8.94
C SER A 150 5.21 12.06 -9.42
N GLY A 151 5.48 10.78 -9.66
CA GLY A 151 4.49 9.79 -10.14
C GLY A 151 3.47 9.37 -9.08
N VAL A 152 3.64 9.82 -7.83
CA VAL A 152 2.83 9.42 -6.67
C VAL A 152 1.47 10.11 -6.57
N TYR A 153 1.19 11.04 -7.46
CA TYR A 153 -0.07 11.79 -7.50
C TYR A 153 -1.03 11.21 -8.53
N ALA A 154 -2.32 11.19 -8.17
CA ALA A 154 -3.37 11.00 -9.17
C ALA A 154 -3.37 12.17 -10.17
N ILE A 155 -3.88 11.91 -11.38
CA ILE A 155 -3.95 12.93 -12.46
C ILE A 155 -4.84 14.14 -12.10
N SER A 156 -5.74 13.99 -11.13
CA SER A 156 -6.59 15.06 -10.61
C SER A 156 -7.11 14.72 -9.21
N PRO A 157 -7.61 15.69 -8.42
CA PRO A 157 -8.20 15.40 -7.12
C PRO A 157 -9.39 14.44 -7.19
N THR A 158 -10.27 14.60 -8.18
CA THR A 158 -11.39 13.68 -8.40
C THR A 158 -10.92 12.28 -8.78
N ALA A 159 -9.82 12.16 -9.53
CA ALA A 159 -9.24 10.84 -9.83
C ALA A 159 -8.67 10.16 -8.58
N ALA A 160 -8.04 10.90 -7.67
CA ALA A 160 -7.64 10.35 -6.37
C ALA A 160 -8.85 9.82 -5.59
N GLY A 161 -9.95 10.57 -5.57
CA GLY A 161 -11.22 10.12 -4.97
C GLY A 161 -11.76 8.83 -5.57
N LYS A 162 -11.65 8.63 -6.89
CA LYS A 162 -12.07 7.40 -7.57
C LYS A 162 -11.20 6.20 -7.23
N VAL A 163 -9.88 6.36 -7.17
CA VAL A 163 -8.96 5.30 -6.75
C VAL A 163 -9.25 4.89 -5.30
N LEU A 164 -9.50 5.86 -4.41
CA LEU A 164 -9.95 5.58 -3.05
C LEU A 164 -11.26 4.79 -3.03
N GLU A 165 -12.27 5.21 -3.79
CA GLU A 165 -13.54 4.49 -3.87
C GLU A 165 -13.37 3.02 -4.32
N GLN A 166 -12.50 2.78 -5.31
CA GLN A 166 -12.19 1.43 -5.78
C GLN A 166 -11.62 0.55 -4.66
N LEU A 167 -10.65 1.07 -3.91
CA LEU A 167 -10.04 0.37 -2.76
C LEU A 167 -11.07 0.06 -1.68
N ILE A 168 -11.89 1.06 -1.31
CA ILE A 168 -12.93 0.94 -0.29
C ILE A 168 -13.94 -0.14 -0.70
N GLN A 169 -14.30 -0.21 -1.98
CA GLN A 169 -15.25 -1.20 -2.50
C GLN A 169 -14.62 -2.59 -2.71
N GLY A 170 -13.34 -2.81 -2.39
CA GLY A 170 -12.67 -4.10 -2.60
C GLY A 170 -12.41 -4.42 -4.08
N GLN A 171 -12.39 -3.41 -4.95
CA GLN A 171 -11.96 -3.58 -6.34
C GLN A 171 -10.43 -3.76 -6.38
N LEU A 172 -9.97 -4.64 -7.28
CA LEU A 172 -8.53 -4.79 -7.51
C LEU A 172 -7.96 -3.49 -8.08
N THR A 173 -6.86 -3.02 -7.48
CA THR A 173 -6.08 -1.89 -7.99
C THR A 173 -4.64 -2.34 -8.15
N SER A 174 -3.98 -1.90 -9.21
CA SER A 174 -2.58 -2.27 -9.45
C SER A 174 -1.68 -1.58 -8.42
N VAL A 175 -0.64 -2.28 -7.97
CA VAL A 175 0.44 -1.69 -7.19
C VAL A 175 1.44 -1.08 -8.17
N THR A 176 1.96 0.11 -7.87
CA THR A 176 3.01 0.75 -8.69
C THR A 176 4.05 1.39 -7.79
N ASN A 177 5.33 1.06 -8.01
CA ASN A 177 6.45 1.84 -7.48
C ASN A 177 6.57 3.12 -8.31
N ALA A 178 6.20 4.25 -7.71
CA ALA A 178 6.18 5.53 -8.41
C ALA A 178 7.31 6.44 -7.93
N ASP A 179 8.06 7.00 -8.88
CA ASP A 179 9.17 7.91 -8.62
C ASP A 179 8.71 9.16 -7.86
N VAL A 180 9.44 9.49 -6.81
CA VAL A 180 9.39 10.80 -6.13
C VAL A 180 10.50 11.66 -6.69
N MET A 181 10.14 12.81 -7.24
CA MET A 181 11.08 13.72 -7.90
C MET A 181 11.43 14.88 -6.98
N ASP A 182 12.73 15.18 -6.87
CA ASP A 182 13.23 16.40 -6.25
C ASP A 182 13.62 17.40 -7.34
N ILE A 183 13.14 18.63 -7.20
CA ILE A 183 13.42 19.71 -8.13
C ILE A 183 14.31 20.71 -7.42
N ASP A 184 15.45 21.01 -8.04
CA ASP A 184 16.28 22.13 -7.61
C ASP A 184 15.51 23.44 -7.86
N GLU A 185 14.79 23.90 -6.84
CA GLU A 185 13.91 25.06 -6.94
C GLU A 185 14.67 26.37 -7.20
N GLU A 186 15.94 26.46 -6.79
CA GLU A 186 16.76 27.64 -7.04
C GLU A 186 17.17 27.70 -8.51
N ALA A 187 17.65 26.59 -9.07
CA ALA A 187 17.87 26.44 -10.51
C ALA A 187 16.56 26.64 -11.30
N PHE A 188 15.44 26.14 -10.77
CA PHE A 188 14.13 26.29 -11.37
C PHE A 188 13.65 27.74 -11.40
N ARG A 189 13.89 28.50 -10.33
CA ARG A 189 13.62 29.95 -10.29
C ARG A 189 14.44 30.70 -11.35
N GLN A 190 15.64 30.22 -11.66
CA GLN A 190 16.51 30.71 -12.72
C GLN A 190 16.16 30.15 -14.12
N GLY A 191 15.11 29.33 -14.25
CA GLY A 191 14.62 28.80 -15.52
C GLY A 191 15.27 27.48 -15.98
N THR A 192 16.11 26.87 -15.14
CA THR A 192 16.75 25.59 -15.43
C THR A 192 16.01 24.47 -14.71
N VAL A 193 15.45 23.50 -15.45
CA VAL A 193 14.79 22.33 -14.85
C VAL A 193 15.83 21.23 -14.64
N LYS A 194 16.21 21.01 -13.38
CA LYS A 194 16.97 19.83 -12.95
C LYS A 194 16.11 19.05 -11.97
N ALA A 195 15.41 18.05 -12.47
CA ALA A 195 14.70 17.09 -11.65
C ALA A 195 15.63 15.88 -11.42
N ARG A 196 15.74 15.44 -10.17
CA ARG A 196 16.47 14.22 -9.79
C ARG A 196 15.49 13.29 -9.08
N ARG A 197 15.64 11.99 -9.30
CA ARG A 197 14.89 11.00 -8.52
C ARG A 197 15.36 11.05 -7.07
N TYR A 198 14.42 11.21 -6.15
CA TYR A 198 14.65 11.24 -4.71
C TYR A 198 14.48 9.85 -4.09
N GLY A 199 13.41 9.16 -4.46
CA GLY A 199 13.03 7.84 -3.95
C GLY A 199 11.83 7.30 -4.73
N GLU A 200 11.19 6.27 -4.20
CA GLU A 200 9.95 5.68 -4.72
C GLU A 200 8.95 5.48 -3.57
N MET A 201 7.67 5.42 -3.89
CA MET A 201 6.63 5.00 -2.95
C MET A 201 5.63 4.06 -3.66
N LEU A 202 5.01 3.16 -2.91
CA LEU A 202 3.97 2.27 -3.41
C LEU A 202 2.65 3.02 -3.56
N VAL A 203 2.05 2.97 -4.74
CA VAL A 203 0.85 3.75 -5.08
C VAL A 203 -0.22 2.84 -5.71
N PRO A 204 -1.48 2.93 -5.26
CA PRO A 204 -2.58 2.27 -5.93
C PRO A 204 -2.89 2.99 -7.25
N ALA A 205 -3.01 2.21 -8.32
CA ALA A 205 -3.33 2.69 -9.65
C ALA A 205 -4.56 1.95 -10.23
N GLU A 206 -5.15 2.52 -11.28
CA GLU A 206 -6.17 1.83 -12.07
C GLU A 206 -5.66 0.45 -12.49
N LEU A 207 -6.51 -0.57 -12.38
CA LEU A 207 -6.15 -1.95 -12.69
C LEU A 207 -5.64 -2.07 -14.13
N ARG A 208 -4.37 -2.45 -14.26
CA ARG A 208 -3.74 -2.77 -15.54
C ARG A 208 -3.64 -4.27 -15.69
N TYR A 209 -3.75 -4.74 -16.93
CA TYR A 209 -3.36 -6.10 -17.31
C TYR A 209 -2.06 -5.97 -18.07
N VAL A 210 -0.99 -6.58 -17.58
CA VAL A 210 0.27 -6.60 -18.31
C VAL A 210 0.06 -7.46 -19.55
N GLN A 211 0.16 -6.85 -20.72
CA GLN A 211 -0.06 -7.55 -21.98
C GLN A 211 1.12 -8.49 -22.22
N ALA A 212 0.89 -9.81 -22.12
CA ALA A 212 1.85 -10.81 -22.59
C ALA A 212 2.19 -10.54 -24.06
N VAL A 213 3.45 -10.17 -24.32
CA VAL A 213 3.91 -9.92 -25.69
C VAL A 213 3.92 -11.22 -26.47
N LYS A 214 3.00 -11.28 -27.44
CA LYS A 214 2.83 -12.30 -28.49
C LYS A 214 2.06 -13.55 -28.04
N MET A 215 0.74 -13.46 -28.10
CA MET A 215 -0.13 -14.26 -28.98
C MET A 215 -1.51 -13.62 -28.88
N GLY A 216 -2.18 -13.37 -30.00
CA GLY A 216 -3.54 -12.79 -30.03
C GLY A 216 -4.60 -13.80 -29.56
N GLY A 217 -4.47 -14.27 -28.32
CA GLY A 217 -5.30 -15.28 -27.69
C GLY A 217 -5.62 -14.91 -26.25
N LYS A 218 -6.68 -15.52 -25.73
CA LYS A 218 -7.10 -15.47 -24.33
C LYS A 218 -5.92 -15.76 -23.40
N GLU A 219 -5.80 -15.02 -22.30
CA GLU A 219 -4.84 -15.29 -21.23
C GLU A 219 -4.93 -16.78 -20.82
N SER A 220 -3.80 -17.49 -20.83
CA SER A 220 -3.73 -18.88 -20.40
C SER A 220 -3.38 -18.91 -18.92
N ASP A 221 -4.18 -19.61 -18.10
CA ASP A 221 -3.92 -19.74 -16.66
C ASP A 221 -2.50 -20.24 -16.38
N GLU A 222 -1.96 -21.12 -17.24
CA GLU A 222 -0.61 -21.67 -17.12
C GLU A 222 0.49 -20.62 -17.36
N LEU A 223 0.28 -19.68 -18.30
CA LEU A 223 1.22 -18.58 -18.54
C LEU A 223 1.25 -17.60 -17.37
N VAL A 224 0.09 -17.32 -16.78
CA VAL A 224 0.00 -16.46 -15.58
C VAL A 224 0.69 -17.13 -14.38
N LEU A 225 0.54 -18.45 -14.23
CA LEU A 225 1.25 -19.19 -13.18
C LEU A 225 2.76 -19.18 -13.40
N ALA A 226 3.23 -19.30 -14.65
CA ALA A 226 4.65 -19.15 -15.00
C ALA A 226 5.19 -17.75 -14.68
N ASP A 227 4.42 -16.72 -14.99
CA ASP A 227 4.77 -15.33 -14.67
C ASP A 227 4.85 -15.09 -13.15
N ILE A 228 3.89 -15.63 -12.38
CA ILE A 228 3.92 -15.60 -10.90
C ILE A 228 5.15 -16.35 -10.37
N ALA A 229 5.45 -17.53 -10.90
CA ALA A 229 6.60 -18.32 -10.47
C ALA A 229 7.92 -17.59 -10.75
N ALA A 230 8.07 -17.01 -11.95
CA ALA A 230 9.25 -16.24 -12.30
C ALA A 230 9.48 -15.05 -11.35
N ASP A 231 8.42 -14.32 -10.98
CA ASP A 231 8.51 -13.18 -10.04
C ASP A 231 8.95 -13.63 -8.65
N VAL A 232 8.32 -14.70 -8.12
CA VAL A 232 8.63 -15.24 -6.81
C VAL A 232 10.08 -15.75 -6.78
N ILE A 233 10.48 -16.55 -7.77
CA ILE A 233 11.82 -17.17 -7.84
C ILE A 233 12.90 -16.10 -8.01
N GLU A 234 12.67 -15.06 -8.82
CA GLU A 234 13.62 -13.94 -8.96
C GLU A 234 13.85 -13.20 -7.64
N SER A 235 12.83 -13.12 -6.79
CA SER A 235 12.92 -12.50 -5.46
C SER A 235 13.52 -13.40 -4.36
N MET A 236 13.87 -14.65 -4.68
CA MET A 236 14.41 -15.58 -3.67
C MET A 236 15.88 -15.31 -3.35
N GLU A 237 16.22 -15.32 -2.05
CA GLU A 237 17.58 -15.13 -1.53
C GLU A 237 18.07 -16.39 -0.79
N ASP A 238 19.35 -16.73 -0.96
CA ASP A 238 19.94 -17.97 -0.42
C ASP A 238 19.93 -18.07 1.12
N ASP A 239 19.98 -16.93 1.82
CA ASP A 239 19.99 -16.85 3.27
C ASP A 239 18.58 -16.77 3.89
N THR A 240 17.54 -16.72 3.06
CA THR A 240 16.14 -16.67 3.49
C THR A 240 15.53 -18.07 3.62
N LEU A 241 14.77 -18.28 4.69
CA LEU A 241 13.97 -19.48 4.90
C LEU A 241 12.56 -19.26 4.32
N TYR A 242 12.23 -19.98 3.26
CA TYR A 242 10.92 -19.89 2.61
C TYR A 242 9.98 -20.96 3.13
N VAL A 243 8.88 -20.52 3.73
CA VAL A 243 7.76 -21.37 4.12
C VAL A 243 6.78 -21.40 2.96
N MET A 244 6.66 -22.56 2.33
CA MET A 244 5.84 -22.78 1.14
C MET A 244 4.50 -23.36 1.56
N GLY A 245 3.44 -22.56 1.47
CA GLY A 245 2.08 -22.95 1.85
C GLY A 245 1.44 -23.98 0.92
N SER A 246 0.24 -24.44 1.28
CA SER A 246 -0.52 -25.38 0.47
C SER A 246 -1.18 -24.70 -0.74
N GLY A 247 -1.50 -25.49 -1.77
CA GLY A 247 -2.32 -25.08 -2.90
C GLY A 247 -1.62 -25.08 -4.26
N SER A 248 -2.40 -25.10 -5.33
CA SER A 248 -1.91 -25.35 -6.69
C SER A 248 -0.99 -24.26 -7.25
N THR A 249 -1.14 -23.01 -6.81
CA THR A 249 -0.24 -21.93 -7.25
C THR A 249 1.13 -22.07 -6.61
N VAL A 250 1.22 -22.43 -5.32
CA VAL A 250 2.50 -22.70 -4.66
C VAL A 250 3.14 -23.99 -5.22
N ALA A 251 2.34 -25.02 -5.49
CA ALA A 251 2.81 -26.24 -6.13
C ALA A 251 3.45 -25.97 -7.50
N PHE A 252 2.87 -25.07 -8.30
CA PHE A 252 3.45 -24.65 -9.58
C PHE A 252 4.80 -23.94 -9.40
N ILE A 253 4.94 -23.06 -8.40
CA ILE A 253 6.23 -22.40 -8.08
C ILE A 253 7.29 -23.44 -7.72
N MET A 254 6.93 -24.42 -6.90
CA MET A 254 7.83 -25.51 -6.50
C MET A 254 8.25 -26.40 -7.69
N GLU A 255 7.31 -26.66 -8.62
CA GLU A 255 7.60 -27.38 -9.86
C GLU A 255 8.62 -26.62 -10.73
N ASP A 256 8.46 -25.30 -10.87
CA ASP A 256 9.39 -24.46 -11.65
C ASP A 256 10.79 -24.38 -11.00
N LEU A 257 10.85 -24.37 -9.67
CA LEU A 257 12.09 -24.54 -8.89
C LEU A 257 12.73 -25.93 -9.02
N ASN A 258 12.06 -26.90 -9.65
CA ASN A 258 12.44 -28.32 -9.69
C ASN A 258 12.56 -28.96 -8.28
N LEU A 259 11.68 -28.56 -7.36
CA LEU A 259 11.65 -29.03 -5.98
C LEU A 259 10.43 -29.92 -5.70
N PRO A 260 10.54 -30.91 -4.80
CA PRO A 260 9.39 -31.68 -4.36
C PRO A 260 8.40 -30.79 -3.59
N ASN A 261 7.09 -31.07 -3.74
CA ASN A 261 6.03 -30.33 -3.07
C ASN A 261 4.95 -31.25 -2.47
N THR A 262 4.43 -30.84 -1.33
CA THR A 262 3.24 -31.39 -0.70
C THR A 262 2.04 -30.47 -0.97
N LEU A 263 1.17 -30.84 -1.93
CA LEU A 263 0.06 -30.00 -2.39
C LEU A 263 -0.87 -29.47 -1.26
N LEU A 264 -1.10 -30.28 -0.23
CA LEU A 264 -1.95 -29.96 0.92
C LEU A 264 -1.15 -29.75 2.22
N GLY A 265 0.17 -29.71 2.11
CA GLY A 265 1.10 -29.56 3.22
C GLY A 265 1.75 -28.18 3.24
N VAL A 266 2.65 -28.00 4.20
CA VAL A 266 3.56 -26.85 4.24
C VAL A 266 4.99 -27.39 4.15
N ASP A 267 5.73 -26.95 3.15
CA ASP A 267 7.13 -27.34 2.94
C ASP A 267 8.04 -26.16 3.28
N VAL A 268 9.32 -26.44 3.53
CA VAL A 268 10.32 -25.42 3.89
C VAL A 268 11.51 -25.51 2.94
N VAL A 269 11.81 -24.39 2.28
CA VAL A 269 12.86 -24.25 1.27
C VAL A 269 13.91 -23.27 1.74
N ARG A 270 15.19 -23.56 1.46
CA ARG A 270 16.30 -22.63 1.68
C ARG A 270 17.43 -22.95 0.69
N ALA A 271 18.08 -21.91 0.15
CA ALA A 271 19.20 -22.04 -0.78
C ALA A 271 18.93 -23.03 -1.94
N GLY A 272 17.71 -22.97 -2.50
CA GLY A 272 17.31 -23.83 -3.61
C GLY A 272 17.10 -25.31 -3.24
N GLU A 273 16.98 -25.65 -1.96
CA GLU A 273 16.73 -27.02 -1.51
C GLU A 273 15.54 -27.11 -0.56
N VAL A 274 14.79 -28.21 -0.59
CA VAL A 274 13.75 -28.50 0.41
C VAL A 274 14.40 -29.09 1.64
N ILE A 275 14.42 -28.33 2.74
CA ILE A 275 15.02 -28.77 4.01
C ILE A 275 14.03 -29.55 4.87
N ALA A 276 12.72 -29.36 4.67
CA ALA A 276 11.66 -30.13 5.33
C ALA A 276 10.38 -30.15 4.46
N ASN A 277 9.66 -31.26 4.47
CA ASN A 277 8.39 -31.44 3.74
C ASN A 277 7.25 -31.71 4.72
N ASP A 278 6.05 -31.24 4.41
CA ASP A 278 4.81 -31.42 5.17
C ASP A 278 4.99 -31.26 6.69
N VAL A 279 5.55 -30.12 7.09
CA VAL A 279 5.91 -29.86 8.49
C VAL A 279 4.67 -29.57 9.34
N THR A 280 4.66 -30.08 10.57
CA THR A 280 3.69 -29.67 11.59
C THR A 280 3.98 -28.25 12.08
N ALA A 281 2.99 -27.60 12.71
CA ALA A 281 3.18 -26.28 13.31
C ALA A 281 4.38 -26.22 14.27
N HIS A 282 4.53 -27.22 15.15
CA HIS A 282 5.66 -27.27 16.09
C HIS A 282 7.02 -27.41 15.38
N GLN A 283 7.10 -28.23 14.32
CA GLN A 283 8.33 -28.34 13.53
C GLN A 283 8.66 -27.03 12.83
N LEU A 284 7.63 -26.34 12.30
CA LEU A 284 7.79 -25.05 11.65
C LEU A 284 8.27 -23.97 12.64
N GLU A 285 7.67 -23.88 13.82
CA GLU A 285 8.12 -22.99 14.90
C GLU A 285 9.58 -23.23 15.27
N GLN A 286 9.99 -24.50 15.37
CA GLN A 286 11.37 -24.86 15.67
C GLN A 286 12.33 -24.44 14.55
N LEU A 287 12.01 -24.74 13.29
CA LEU A 287 12.83 -24.37 12.12
C LEU A 287 13.02 -22.85 12.02
N ILE A 288 11.94 -22.09 12.25
CA ILE A 288 11.98 -20.62 12.25
C ILE A 288 12.84 -20.11 13.42
N SER A 289 12.68 -20.69 14.62
CA SER A 289 13.44 -20.28 15.81
C SER A 289 14.95 -20.56 15.72
N GLU A 290 15.33 -21.64 15.03
CA GLU A 290 16.73 -22.04 14.86
C GLU A 290 17.43 -21.29 13.72
N HIS A 291 16.67 -20.66 12.81
CA HIS A 291 17.20 -19.88 11.70
C HIS A 291 17.58 -18.47 12.15
N GLN A 292 18.71 -17.97 11.65
CA GLN A 292 19.25 -16.65 12.02
C GLN A 292 19.04 -15.59 10.93
N GLY A 293 18.51 -15.98 9.77
CA GLY A 293 18.26 -15.08 8.64
C GLY A 293 16.78 -14.71 8.50
N PRO A 294 16.42 -14.05 7.39
CA PRO A 294 15.04 -13.71 7.09
C PRO A 294 14.17 -14.97 6.90
N VAL A 295 12.88 -14.83 7.14
CA VAL A 295 11.87 -15.87 6.90
C VAL A 295 10.75 -15.26 6.08
N CYS A 296 10.38 -15.91 4.98
CA CYS A 296 9.30 -15.46 4.10
C CYS A 296 8.24 -16.56 3.97
N LEU A 297 6.96 -16.19 4.05
CA LEU A 297 5.83 -17.09 3.84
C LEU A 297 5.23 -16.85 2.46
N ILE A 298 5.24 -17.88 1.60
CA ILE A 298 4.57 -17.85 0.30
C ILE A 298 3.28 -18.66 0.39
N ILE A 299 2.14 -17.99 0.27
CA ILE A 299 0.80 -18.62 0.37
C ILE A 299 -0.09 -18.22 -0.81
N THR A 300 -1.09 -19.04 -1.08
CA THR A 300 -2.11 -18.73 -2.09
C THR A 300 -3.51 -18.71 -1.50
N VAL A 301 -4.45 -18.17 -2.27
CA VAL A 301 -5.86 -18.06 -1.90
C VAL A 301 -6.58 -19.39 -2.14
N ILE A 302 -7.36 -19.84 -1.16
CA ILE A 302 -8.26 -20.98 -1.33
C ILE A 302 -9.41 -20.58 -2.26
N GLY A 303 -9.43 -21.19 -3.44
CA GLY A 303 -10.36 -20.87 -4.53
C GLY A 303 -11.84 -20.86 -4.09
N GLY A 304 -12.59 -19.85 -4.55
CA GLY A 304 -14.03 -19.68 -4.31
C GLY A 304 -14.41 -19.19 -2.90
N GLN A 305 -13.57 -19.46 -1.89
CA GLN A 305 -13.80 -19.07 -0.49
C GLN A 305 -13.01 -17.82 -0.07
N GLY A 306 -11.88 -17.53 -0.71
CA GLY A 306 -11.08 -16.33 -0.41
C GLY A 306 -10.22 -16.42 0.84
N HIS A 307 -10.16 -17.58 1.52
CA HIS A 307 -9.35 -17.72 2.73
C HIS A 307 -7.85 -17.80 2.39
N ILE A 308 -7.04 -17.13 3.20
CA ILE A 308 -5.58 -17.22 3.17
C ILE A 308 -5.00 -17.86 4.45
N PHE A 309 -5.75 -17.83 5.57
CA PHE A 309 -5.38 -18.51 6.82
C PHE A 309 -6.57 -19.23 7.44
N GLY A 310 -6.28 -20.25 8.26
CA GLY A 310 -7.26 -20.97 9.09
C GLY A 310 -7.86 -22.23 8.46
N ARG A 311 -8.05 -22.21 7.15
CA ARG A 311 -8.63 -23.33 6.40
C ARG A 311 -7.57 -23.97 5.53
N GLY A 312 -7.40 -25.30 5.63
CA GLY A 312 -6.50 -26.05 4.74
C GLY A 312 -5.00 -25.76 4.90
N ASN A 313 -4.62 -24.98 5.92
CA ASN A 313 -3.24 -24.64 6.24
C ASN A 313 -3.02 -24.45 7.76
N GLN A 314 -3.62 -25.30 8.60
CA GLN A 314 -3.52 -25.17 10.07
C GLN A 314 -2.10 -25.37 10.62
N GLN A 315 -1.14 -25.84 9.79
CA GLN A 315 0.27 -25.84 10.14
C GLN A 315 0.84 -24.41 10.33
N LEU A 316 0.20 -23.41 9.71
CA LEU A 316 0.49 -21.98 9.93
C LEU A 316 -0.24 -21.50 11.18
N SER A 317 0.26 -21.92 12.35
CA SER A 317 -0.30 -21.52 13.65
C SER A 317 -0.21 -20.00 13.88
N PRO A 318 -1.03 -19.43 14.80
CA PRO A 318 -0.88 -18.03 15.19
C PRO A 318 0.54 -17.66 15.66
N ALA A 319 1.24 -18.59 16.31
CA ALA A 319 2.63 -18.40 16.73
C ALA A 319 3.57 -18.30 15.52
N VAL A 320 3.45 -19.24 14.56
CA VAL A 320 4.21 -19.20 13.29
C VAL A 320 3.98 -17.88 12.56
N ILE A 321 2.73 -17.48 12.37
CA ILE A 321 2.39 -16.26 11.61
C ILE A 321 3.02 -15.02 12.27
N ARG A 322 2.96 -14.92 13.60
CA ARG A 322 3.60 -13.81 14.33
C ARG A 322 5.12 -13.83 14.26
N MET A 323 5.74 -15.01 14.29
CA MET A 323 7.19 -15.14 14.14
C MET A 323 7.67 -14.70 12.74
N ILE A 324 6.89 -15.00 11.70
CA ILE A 324 7.17 -14.56 10.34
C ILE A 324 6.91 -13.05 10.20
N GLY A 325 5.80 -12.56 10.74
CA GLY A 325 5.40 -11.15 10.66
C GLY A 325 4.71 -10.80 9.35
N LYS A 326 3.72 -9.88 9.42
CA LYS A 326 2.83 -9.51 8.31
C LYS A 326 3.57 -9.08 7.04
N ASP A 327 4.64 -8.31 7.20
CA ASP A 327 5.41 -7.74 6.08
C ASP A 327 6.20 -8.80 5.29
N ASN A 328 6.39 -10.01 5.87
CA ASN A 328 7.09 -11.12 5.25
C ASN A 328 6.14 -12.20 4.68
N ILE A 329 4.86 -11.86 4.51
CA ILE A 329 3.86 -12.75 3.91
C ILE A 329 3.65 -12.33 2.46
N GLN A 330 4.05 -13.18 1.53
CA GLN A 330 3.79 -13.03 0.11
C GLN A 330 2.58 -13.86 -0.31
N ILE A 331 1.52 -13.18 -0.77
CA ILE A 331 0.32 -13.83 -1.28
C ILE A 331 0.43 -13.91 -2.81
N VAL A 332 0.23 -15.10 -3.36
CA VAL A 332 0.26 -15.36 -4.81
C VAL A 332 -1.11 -15.85 -5.30
N ALA A 333 -1.67 -15.22 -6.33
CA ALA A 333 -2.90 -15.67 -6.97
C ALA A 333 -3.10 -15.01 -8.33
N THR A 334 -3.76 -15.68 -9.27
CA THR A 334 -4.13 -15.03 -10.54
C THR A 334 -5.22 -13.98 -10.33
N LYS A 335 -5.25 -12.93 -11.15
CA LYS A 335 -6.34 -11.93 -11.17
C LYS A 335 -7.72 -12.60 -11.33
N ALA A 336 -7.80 -13.66 -12.14
CA ALA A 336 -9.02 -14.44 -12.32
C ALA A 336 -9.53 -15.08 -11.02
N LYS A 337 -8.63 -15.68 -10.20
CA LYS A 337 -8.99 -16.24 -8.88
C LYS A 337 -9.53 -15.16 -7.95
N LEU A 338 -8.89 -13.99 -7.92
CA LEU A 338 -9.31 -12.87 -7.09
C LEU A 338 -10.65 -12.28 -7.55
N GLN A 339 -10.84 -12.07 -8.86
CA GLN A 339 -12.08 -11.55 -9.44
C GLN A 339 -13.27 -12.49 -9.23
N ALA A 340 -13.04 -13.81 -9.23
CA ALA A 340 -14.07 -14.80 -8.94
C ALA A 340 -14.67 -14.66 -7.53
N LEU A 341 -14.01 -13.94 -6.61
CA LEU A 341 -14.56 -13.61 -5.30
C LEU A 341 -15.65 -12.54 -5.37
N GLY A 342 -15.77 -11.80 -6.47
CA GLY A 342 -16.82 -10.79 -6.66
C GLY A 342 -16.68 -9.60 -5.71
N GLN A 343 -15.47 -9.03 -5.61
CA GLN A 343 -15.13 -7.90 -4.73
C GLN A 343 -15.23 -8.20 -3.22
N ARG A 344 -15.47 -9.46 -2.84
CA ARG A 344 -15.33 -9.89 -1.45
C ARG A 344 -13.86 -9.85 -1.04
N PRO A 345 -13.56 -9.46 0.20
CA PRO A 345 -12.20 -9.47 0.73
C PRO A 345 -11.64 -10.90 0.79
N LEU A 346 -10.31 -11.00 0.88
CA LEU A 346 -9.68 -12.22 1.38
C LEU A 346 -9.98 -12.38 2.87
N LEU A 347 -10.00 -13.62 3.33
CA LEU A 347 -10.46 -13.97 4.67
C LEU A 347 -9.33 -14.56 5.50
N VAL A 348 -9.23 -14.10 6.75
CA VAL A 348 -8.36 -14.65 7.77
C VAL A 348 -9.20 -15.21 8.92
N ASP A 349 -8.82 -16.39 9.39
CA ASP A 349 -9.48 -17.12 10.48
C ASP A 349 -8.42 -17.91 11.24
N THR A 350 -7.49 -17.21 11.90
CA THR A 350 -6.38 -17.84 12.61
C THR A 350 -6.82 -18.51 13.92
N GLY A 351 -8.07 -18.30 14.34
CA GLY A 351 -8.60 -18.69 15.63
C GLY A 351 -8.24 -17.72 16.77
N GLU A 352 -7.47 -16.67 16.47
CA GLU A 352 -7.11 -15.60 17.41
C GLU A 352 -7.56 -14.23 16.87
N PRO A 353 -8.63 -13.63 17.44
CA PRO A 353 -9.21 -12.38 16.93
C PRO A 353 -8.23 -11.20 16.84
N ASP A 354 -7.26 -11.14 17.77
CA ASP A 354 -6.26 -10.07 17.77
C ASP A 354 -5.31 -10.21 16.56
N LEU A 355 -4.88 -11.43 16.23
CA LEU A 355 -4.06 -11.70 15.06
C LEU A 355 -4.85 -11.49 13.76
N ASP A 356 -6.13 -11.90 13.73
CA ASP A 356 -7.00 -11.66 12.58
C ASP A 356 -7.16 -10.15 12.30
N ALA A 357 -7.24 -9.32 13.35
CA ALA A 357 -7.25 -7.87 13.23
C ALA A 357 -5.91 -7.31 12.74
N GLU A 358 -4.78 -7.84 13.22
CA GLU A 358 -3.43 -7.47 12.76
C GLU A 358 -3.22 -7.77 11.26
N LEU A 359 -3.73 -8.91 10.79
CA LEU A 359 -3.62 -9.35 9.38
C LEU A 359 -4.64 -8.68 8.45
N SER A 360 -5.72 -8.11 9.00
CA SER A 360 -6.72 -7.39 8.23
C SER A 360 -6.17 -6.09 7.61
N GLY A 361 -6.93 -5.54 6.66
CA GLY A 361 -6.61 -4.31 5.96
C GLY A 361 -6.20 -4.52 4.51
N LEU A 362 -5.44 -3.60 3.95
CA LEU A 362 -4.98 -3.68 2.57
C LEU A 362 -3.67 -4.49 2.45
N MET A 363 -3.67 -5.55 1.64
CA MET A 363 -2.49 -6.38 1.34
C MET A 363 -2.19 -6.43 -0.15
N ARG A 364 -0.94 -6.76 -0.49
CA ARG A 364 -0.50 -7.01 -1.87
C ARG A 364 -0.65 -8.48 -2.23
N VAL A 365 -1.00 -8.73 -3.48
CA VAL A 365 -1.03 -10.07 -4.07
C VAL A 365 -0.24 -10.04 -5.37
N THR A 366 0.79 -10.88 -5.48
CA THR A 366 1.50 -11.14 -6.74
C THR A 366 0.57 -11.89 -7.68
N THR A 367 0.34 -11.30 -8.85
CA THR A 367 -0.62 -11.78 -9.86
C THR A 367 0.01 -12.11 -11.22
N GLY A 368 1.31 -11.84 -11.38
CA GLY A 368 2.11 -12.08 -12.57
C GLY A 368 3.52 -11.52 -12.38
N TYR A 369 4.30 -11.48 -13.46
CA TYR A 369 5.68 -11.01 -13.46
C TYR A 369 5.75 -9.49 -13.28
N HIS A 370 6.32 -9.04 -12.16
CA HIS A 370 6.29 -7.64 -11.73
C HIS A 370 4.87 -7.03 -11.73
N ASP A 371 3.86 -7.85 -11.45
CA ASP A 371 2.44 -7.46 -11.49
C ASP A 371 1.75 -7.83 -10.18
N GLU A 372 1.53 -6.82 -9.33
CA GLU A 372 0.85 -6.96 -8.07
C GLU A 372 -0.45 -6.14 -8.04
N VAL A 373 -1.41 -6.60 -7.23
CA VAL A 373 -2.64 -5.87 -6.94
C VAL A 373 -2.85 -5.71 -5.44
N PHE A 374 -3.46 -4.61 -5.03
CA PHE A 374 -3.98 -4.46 -3.68
C PHE A 374 -5.34 -5.16 -3.54
N VAL A 375 -5.51 -5.87 -2.42
CA VAL A 375 -6.73 -6.59 -2.06
C VAL A 375 -7.06 -6.32 -0.58
N ARG A 376 -8.35 -6.18 -0.26
CA ARG A 376 -8.82 -6.10 1.12
C ARG A 376 -8.75 -7.48 1.79
N VAL A 377 -8.35 -7.49 3.05
CA VAL A 377 -8.32 -8.67 3.93
C VAL A 377 -9.16 -8.37 5.17
N GLU A 378 -10.02 -9.31 5.56
CA GLU A 378 -10.90 -9.19 6.72
C GLU A 378 -10.93 -10.49 7.53
N SER A 379 -11.11 -10.34 8.84
CA SER A 379 -11.44 -11.45 9.75
C SER A 379 -12.84 -12.00 9.46
N THR A 380 -13.04 -13.32 9.58
CA THR A 380 -14.32 -14.01 9.35
C THR A 380 -15.43 -13.74 10.36
#